data_AF-M7SH14-F1
#
_entry.id   AF-M7SH14-F1
#
_cell.length_a   1.000
_cell.length_b   1.000
_cell.length_c   1.000
_cell.angle_alpha   90.00
_cell.angle_beta   90.00
_cell.angle_gamma   90.00
#
_symmetry.space_group_name_H-M   'P 1'
#
loop_
_entity.id
_entity.type
_entity.pdbx_description
1 polymer ?
#
loop_
_entity_poly.entity_id
_entity_poly.type
_entity_poly.pdbx_seq_one_letter_code
_entity_poly.pdbx_strand_id
1 'polypeptide(L)'
;MAEADLQELNEKFATGNNELEPDVVAELQSIMRMHSLSVQDLFFKWESYCIKMDMDEMKLSVEALRTLKKDIQDALERSNRSHQVHIKSEKRSGATPLTRVKGNVPSSSPDFKSPLRIENQLDSMNAIPATSFNDRANAGEVIEYLNEHLKPAEPPIAPYAEQRIKFTASSDLKKLNYKTLAMKLSEASEILDDRIDEFMGIVQGHHQLDDDAFGSAAAQSTAEIVAVGRIASDSAEGKLNAASLVLETSRRTGGGRRVPLNLQKLNGRFQVFPGQIVALRGINTAGTEFAVHEVLEIPLLPNAASAPSAIEAHRQRLRGGDSSADPDAMDTDTDDEPAPLNILFGAGPYSADDNLDFEPLHALCSAAADTYADALVLLGPFIDVDHPLIATGDFDLPEDAADNVDPDTATLATLFKHLITPALARLAAANPAVTIVLVPSVRDAVARHAAWPQDPR
;
A
#
# COMPACT_ATOMS: atom_id res chain seq x y z
N MET A 1 -5.04 40.50 -20.70
CA MET A 1 -4.41 39.80 -19.56
C MET A 1 -3.87 40.81 -18.56
N ALA A 2 -2.88 41.64 -18.89
CA ALA A 2 -2.26 42.57 -17.94
C ALA A 2 -3.21 43.55 -17.20
N GLU A 3 -4.30 43.98 -17.82
CA GLU A 3 -5.27 44.91 -17.21
C GLU A 3 -6.24 44.22 -16.24
N ALA A 4 -6.57 42.94 -16.49
CA ALA A 4 -7.41 42.13 -15.59
C ALA A 4 -6.63 41.72 -14.33
N ASP A 5 -5.36 41.34 -14.49
CA ASP A 5 -4.48 40.99 -13.38
C ASP A 5 -4.23 42.20 -12.47
N LEU A 6 -4.17 43.42 -13.02
CA LEU A 6 -3.98 44.65 -12.25
C LEU A 6 -5.19 45.00 -11.38
N GLN A 7 -6.40 44.75 -11.88
CA GLN A 7 -7.63 44.93 -11.12
C GLN A 7 -7.71 43.94 -9.96
N GLU A 8 -7.42 42.65 -10.22
CA GLU A 8 -7.43 41.61 -9.20
C GLU A 8 -6.33 41.81 -8.13
N LEU A 9 -5.15 42.29 -8.53
CA LEU A 9 -4.08 42.66 -7.59
C LEU A 9 -4.52 43.80 -6.66
N ASN A 10 -5.16 44.84 -7.19
CA ASN A 10 -5.69 45.93 -6.37
C ASN A 10 -6.78 45.45 -5.41
N GLU A 11 -7.67 44.55 -5.85
CA GLU A 11 -8.73 44.01 -4.98
C GLU A 11 -8.19 43.18 -3.80
N LYS A 12 -7.07 42.47 -4.00
CA LYS A 12 -6.52 41.55 -3.00
C LYS A 12 -5.47 42.19 -2.10
N PHE A 13 -4.61 43.06 -2.65
CA PHE A 13 -3.44 43.57 -1.95
C PHE A 13 -3.56 45.02 -1.47
N ALA A 14 -4.56 45.78 -1.93
CA ALA A 14 -4.76 47.14 -1.44
C ALA A 14 -5.42 47.16 -0.05
N THR A 15 -4.83 47.91 0.88
CA THR A 15 -5.44 48.21 2.18
C THR A 15 -6.13 49.58 2.14
N GLY A 16 -7.46 49.58 2.16
CA GLY A 16 -8.29 50.80 2.12
C GLY A 16 -8.64 51.28 0.71
N ASN A 17 -9.11 52.53 0.56
CA ASN A 17 -9.50 53.13 -0.72
C ASN A 17 -8.31 53.63 -1.58
N ASN A 18 -7.09 53.17 -1.32
CA ASN A 18 -5.89 53.62 -2.04
C ASN A 18 -5.42 52.53 -3.02
N GLU A 19 -5.13 52.92 -4.26
CA GLU A 19 -4.52 52.04 -5.27
C GLU A 19 -3.08 51.66 -4.87
N LEU A 20 -2.62 50.50 -5.35
CA LEU A 20 -1.26 50.03 -5.10
C LEU A 20 -0.23 50.92 -5.82
N GLU A 21 0.86 51.26 -5.11
CA GLU A 21 1.98 51.99 -5.69
C GLU A 21 2.57 51.23 -6.91
N PRO A 22 2.96 51.93 -7.99
CA PRO A 22 3.38 51.28 -9.24
C PRO A 22 4.62 50.40 -9.07
N ASP A 23 5.52 50.74 -8.15
CA ASP A 23 6.71 49.93 -7.83
C ASP A 23 6.36 48.60 -7.16
N VAL A 24 5.29 48.58 -6.37
CA VAL A 24 4.78 47.39 -5.66
C VAL A 24 4.08 46.46 -6.65
N VAL A 25 3.27 47.02 -7.56
CA VAL A 25 2.62 46.25 -8.64
C VAL A 25 3.66 45.61 -9.55
N ALA A 26 4.73 46.34 -9.90
CA ALA A 26 5.81 45.81 -10.74
C ALA A 26 6.53 44.61 -10.07
N GLU A 27 6.75 44.64 -8.76
CA GLU A 27 7.39 43.52 -8.04
C GLU A 27 6.43 42.32 -7.90
N LEU A 28 5.13 42.53 -7.66
CA LEU A 28 4.13 41.46 -7.63
C LEU A 28 4.04 40.73 -8.98
N GLN A 29 3.96 41.48 -10.08
CA GLN A 29 3.94 40.92 -11.44
C GLN A 29 5.25 40.18 -11.77
N SER A 30 6.39 40.66 -11.25
CA SER A 30 7.70 40.00 -11.38
C SER A 30 7.70 38.63 -10.68
N ILE A 31 7.15 38.53 -9.48
CA ILE A 31 7.04 37.27 -8.73
C ILE A 31 6.09 36.30 -9.43
N MET A 32 4.92 36.77 -9.89
CA MET A 32 3.97 35.96 -10.66
C MET A 32 4.60 35.36 -11.90
N ARG A 33 5.33 36.17 -12.67
CA ARG A 33 5.99 35.71 -13.90
C ARG A 33 7.13 34.73 -13.62
N MET A 34 7.92 34.95 -12.57
CA MET A 34 9.07 34.12 -12.23
C MET A 34 8.68 32.73 -11.72
N HIS A 35 7.55 32.64 -11.01
CA HIS A 35 7.08 31.41 -10.37
C HIS A 35 5.80 30.83 -11.00
N SER A 36 5.36 31.37 -12.14
CA SER A 36 4.12 30.99 -12.84
C SER A 36 2.90 30.93 -11.91
N LEU A 37 2.75 31.92 -11.02
CA LEU A 37 1.68 31.97 -10.02
C LEU A 37 0.49 32.80 -10.51
N SER A 38 -0.72 32.36 -10.16
CA SER A 38 -1.93 33.18 -10.28
C SER A 38 -1.95 34.30 -9.22
N VAL A 39 -2.78 35.33 -9.39
CA VAL A 39 -2.95 36.42 -8.40
C VAL A 39 -3.40 35.86 -7.06
N GLN A 40 -4.34 34.91 -7.10
CA GLN A 40 -4.88 34.26 -5.92
C GLN A 40 -3.84 33.41 -5.18
N ASP A 41 -3.01 32.64 -5.90
CA ASP A 41 -1.92 31.85 -5.29
C ASP A 41 -0.83 32.73 -4.68
N LEU A 42 -0.52 33.86 -5.35
CA LEU A 42 0.40 34.84 -4.80
C LEU A 42 -0.12 35.43 -3.49
N PHE A 43 -1.42 35.73 -3.42
CA PHE A 43 -2.06 36.24 -2.22
C PHE A 43 -2.01 35.24 -1.06
N PHE A 44 -2.33 33.96 -1.30
CA PHE A 44 -2.21 32.94 -0.26
C PHE A 44 -0.78 32.75 0.25
N LYS A 45 0.21 32.86 -0.65
CA LYS A 45 1.63 32.83 -0.25
C LYS A 45 2.02 34.05 0.57
N TRP A 46 1.47 35.22 0.26
CA TRP A 46 1.66 36.43 1.06
C TRP A 46 1.05 36.29 2.46
N GLU A 47 -0.19 35.80 2.59
CA GLU A 47 -0.81 35.55 3.90
C GLU A 47 0.00 34.55 4.74
N SER A 48 0.44 33.46 4.11
CA SER A 48 1.30 32.46 4.76
C SER A 48 2.62 33.05 5.24
N TYR A 49 3.20 33.97 4.46
CA TYR A 49 4.44 34.67 4.80
C TYR A 49 4.23 35.66 5.96
N CYS A 50 3.14 36.42 5.98
CA CYS A 50 2.79 37.33 7.08
C CYS A 50 2.64 36.57 8.41
N ILE A 51 1.99 35.41 8.39
CA ILE A 51 1.86 34.53 9.56
C ILE A 51 3.23 34.03 10.03
N LYS A 52 4.08 33.60 9.08
CA LYS A 52 5.43 33.08 9.37
C LYS A 52 6.36 34.12 9.99
N MET A 53 6.22 35.38 9.61
CA MET A 53 7.07 36.48 10.07
C MET A 53 6.47 37.26 11.25
N ASP A 54 5.32 36.82 11.79
CA ASP A 54 4.61 37.47 12.90
C ASP A 54 4.33 38.96 12.64
N MET A 55 3.87 39.27 11.42
CA MET A 55 3.58 40.63 11.01
C MET A 55 2.12 41.00 11.33
N ASP A 56 1.90 41.79 12.38
CA ASP A 56 0.57 42.23 12.85
C ASP A 56 -0.17 43.15 11.86
N GLU A 57 0.55 43.84 10.98
CA GLU A 57 -0.03 44.68 9.92
C GLU A 57 0.39 44.14 8.55
N MET A 58 -0.58 43.86 7.67
CA MET A 58 -0.36 43.52 6.25
C MET A 58 0.13 44.74 5.44
N LYS A 59 1.17 45.42 5.91
CA LYS A 59 1.79 46.55 5.22
C LYS A 59 2.66 46.02 4.09
N LEU A 60 2.15 46.19 2.88
CA LEU A 60 2.83 45.83 1.65
C LEU A 60 3.93 46.86 1.35
N SER A 61 5.19 46.44 1.39
CA SER A 61 6.33 47.26 0.96
C SER A 61 7.20 46.51 -0.04
N VAL A 62 7.97 47.24 -0.85
CA VAL A 62 8.90 46.62 -1.81
C VAL A 62 9.94 45.76 -1.10
N GLU A 63 10.39 46.16 0.11
CA GLU A 63 11.28 45.33 0.92
C GLU A 63 10.62 44.01 1.35
N ALA A 64 9.36 44.06 1.79
CA ALA A 64 8.62 42.88 2.22
C ALA A 64 8.34 41.91 1.06
N LEU A 65 8.11 42.43 -0.15
CA LEU A 65 7.95 41.61 -1.36
C LEU A 65 9.25 40.95 -1.81
N ARG A 66 10.40 41.62 -1.63
CA ARG A 66 11.71 41.01 -1.90
C ARG A 66 12.03 39.87 -0.95
N THR A 67 11.64 40.00 0.33
CA THR A 67 11.81 38.93 1.31
C THR A 67 10.83 37.79 1.08
N LEU A 68 9.59 38.06 0.68
CA LEU A 68 8.62 37.05 0.22
C LEU A 68 9.18 36.27 -0.97
N LYS A 69 9.70 36.97 -1.98
CA LYS A 69 10.30 36.36 -3.18
C LYS A 69 11.43 35.40 -2.81
N LYS A 70 12.30 35.82 -1.89
CA LYS A 70 13.37 34.97 -1.36
C LYS A 70 12.82 33.76 -0.61
N ASP A 71 11.77 33.92 0.20
CA ASP A 71 11.14 32.81 0.92
C ASP A 71 10.52 31.77 -0.02
N ILE A 72 9.85 32.23 -1.08
CA ILE A 72 9.30 31.37 -2.14
C ILE A 72 10.43 30.60 -2.85
N GLN A 73 11.55 31.26 -3.11
CA GLN A 73 12.72 30.64 -3.75
C GLN A 73 13.38 29.61 -2.82
N ASP A 74 13.60 29.93 -1.54
CA ASP A 74 14.18 29.03 -0.55
C ASP A 74 13.28 27.80 -0.31
N ALA A 75 11.95 27.98 -0.31
CA ALA A 75 10.99 26.88 -0.21
C ALA A 75 11.05 25.95 -1.43
N LEU A 76 11.18 26.51 -2.64
CA LEU A 76 11.35 25.75 -3.87
C LEU A 76 12.67 24.97 -3.89
N GLU A 77 13.76 25.58 -3.43
CA GLU A 77 15.06 24.91 -3.31
C GLU A 77 15.04 23.77 -2.27
N ARG A 78 14.33 23.94 -1.14
CA ARG A 78 14.14 22.87 -0.15
C ARG A 78 13.31 21.72 -0.71
N SER A 79 12.22 22.01 -1.43
CA SER A 79 11.38 21.00 -2.09
C SER A 79 12.17 20.19 -3.11
N ASN A 80 12.99 20.86 -3.93
CA ASN A 80 13.85 20.19 -4.90
C ASN A 80 14.94 19.32 -4.24
N ARG A 81 15.47 19.74 -3.07
CA ARG A 81 16.42 18.93 -2.29
C ARG A 81 15.75 17.72 -1.64
N SER A 82 14.54 17.84 -1.10
CA SER A 82 13.80 16.69 -0.56
C SER A 82 13.43 15.67 -1.64
N HIS A 83 13.09 16.12 -2.85
CA HIS A 83 12.87 15.20 -3.98
C HIS A 83 14.15 14.48 -4.44
N GLN A 84 15.33 15.10 -4.35
CA GLN A 84 16.60 14.42 -4.65
C GLN A 84 17.07 13.44 -3.56
N VAL A 85 16.69 13.65 -2.29
CA VAL A 85 17.10 12.76 -1.19
C VAL A 85 16.30 11.44 -1.20
N HIS A 86 15.02 11.46 -1.62
CA HIS A 86 14.22 10.23 -1.73
C HIS A 86 14.67 9.28 -2.85
N ILE A 87 15.45 9.75 -3.83
CA ILE A 87 15.95 8.90 -4.94
C ILE A 87 17.26 8.16 -4.58
N LYS A 88 17.90 8.46 -3.43
CA LYS A 88 19.31 8.03 -3.18
C LYS A 88 19.61 7.13 -1.98
N SER A 89 18.65 6.47 -1.33
CA SER A 89 19.01 5.58 -0.20
C SER A 89 18.36 4.20 -0.20
N GLU A 90 18.77 3.34 -1.13
CA GLU A 90 18.97 1.91 -0.84
C GLU A 90 20.22 1.38 -1.55
N LYS A 91 21.38 1.44 -0.86
CA LYS A 91 22.46 0.47 -1.10
C LYS A 91 23.31 0.30 0.15
N ARG A 92 23.43 -0.97 0.56
CA ARG A 92 24.18 -1.46 1.72
C ARG A 92 25.66 -1.10 1.66
N SER A 93 26.22 -1.01 2.86
CA SER A 93 27.60 -0.73 3.25
C SER A 93 28.61 -1.80 2.78
N GLY A 94 29.73 -1.32 2.21
CA GLY A 94 30.98 -2.05 2.01
C GLY A 94 32.11 -1.06 1.66
N ALA A 95 33.21 -1.07 2.43
CA ALA A 95 34.40 -0.21 2.30
C ALA A 95 35.08 -0.36 0.92
N THR A 96 35.80 0.60 0.30
CA THR A 96 36.93 1.47 0.72
C THR A 96 37.15 2.55 -0.39
N PRO A 97 38.05 3.56 -0.26
CA PRO A 97 37.88 4.93 -0.77
C PRO A 97 38.54 5.16 -2.15
N LEU A 98 38.16 6.24 -2.87
CA LEU A 98 39.07 7.02 -3.73
C LEU A 98 38.46 8.38 -4.22
N THR A 99 39.20 9.44 -3.88
CA THR A 99 39.48 10.69 -4.63
C THR A 99 38.37 11.62 -5.16
N ARG A 100 38.29 12.75 -4.44
CA ARG A 100 37.91 14.12 -4.82
C ARG A 100 38.50 14.62 -6.15
N VAL A 101 37.65 15.07 -7.08
CA VAL A 101 38.01 16.06 -8.12
C VAL A 101 36.92 17.14 -8.20
N LYS A 102 37.35 18.39 -8.02
CA LYS A 102 36.60 19.63 -8.28
C LYS A 102 36.60 19.91 -9.79
N GLY A 103 35.51 20.47 -10.32
CA GLY A 103 35.59 21.15 -11.62
C GLY A 103 34.27 21.57 -12.26
N ASN A 104 33.94 22.85 -12.06
CA ASN A 104 33.26 23.80 -12.96
C ASN A 104 31.93 23.48 -13.66
N VAL A 105 30.99 24.37 -13.35
CA VAL A 105 29.82 24.81 -14.15
C VAL A 105 30.29 25.40 -15.49
N PRO A 106 29.52 25.20 -16.58
CA PRO A 106 29.17 26.34 -17.41
C PRO A 106 27.67 26.45 -17.68
N SER A 107 27.22 27.70 -17.62
CA SER A 107 25.94 28.23 -18.08
C SER A 107 25.76 28.08 -19.59
N SER A 108 24.54 27.76 -20.05
CA SER A 108 23.67 28.63 -20.90
C SER A 108 22.67 27.84 -21.77
N SER A 109 21.41 28.31 -21.68
CA SER A 109 20.20 28.24 -22.52
C SER A 109 19.73 26.98 -23.28
N PRO A 110 18.39 26.78 -23.41
CA PRO A 110 17.79 25.51 -23.82
C PRO A 110 17.44 25.50 -25.32
N ASP A 111 18.04 24.58 -26.07
CA ASP A 111 17.52 24.16 -27.36
C ASP A 111 16.49 23.05 -27.15
N PHE A 112 15.27 23.28 -27.63
CA PHE A 112 14.19 22.29 -27.72
C PHE A 112 14.66 21.10 -28.55
N LYS A 113 14.99 19.99 -27.88
CA LYS A 113 15.05 18.65 -28.47
C LYS A 113 14.01 17.78 -27.76
N SER A 114 13.20 17.10 -28.57
CA SER A 114 12.25 16.06 -28.15
C SER A 114 12.88 15.12 -27.11
N PRO A 115 12.13 14.66 -26.09
CA PRO A 115 12.68 13.79 -25.08
C PRO A 115 13.17 12.50 -25.76
N LEU A 116 14.46 12.25 -25.61
CA LEU A 116 15.13 11.05 -26.10
C LEU A 116 14.55 9.85 -25.33
N ARG A 117 14.25 8.77 -26.06
CA ARG A 117 13.86 7.45 -25.53
C ARG A 117 14.68 7.09 -24.30
N ILE A 118 14.00 6.55 -23.29
CA ILE A 118 14.54 6.12 -21.98
C ILE A 118 15.78 5.22 -22.13
N GLU A 119 15.87 4.47 -23.23
CA GLU A 119 17.04 3.68 -23.64
C GLU A 119 18.36 4.48 -23.57
N ASN A 120 18.36 5.74 -24.00
CA ASN A 120 19.57 6.58 -24.02
C ASN A 120 19.94 7.17 -22.64
N GLN A 121 19.01 7.22 -21.69
CA GLN A 121 19.30 7.71 -20.33
C GLN A 121 19.94 6.62 -19.45
N LEU A 122 19.56 5.35 -19.64
CA LEU A 122 20.15 4.21 -18.94
C LEU A 122 21.63 4.00 -19.31
N ASP A 123 21.99 4.16 -20.58
CA ASP A 123 23.38 4.10 -21.07
C ASP A 123 24.29 5.17 -20.44
N SER A 124 23.73 6.33 -20.08
CA SER A 124 24.49 7.44 -19.48
C SER A 124 24.82 7.22 -17.99
N MET A 125 24.19 6.25 -17.33
CA MET A 125 24.32 6.02 -15.88
C MET A 125 25.16 4.80 -15.49
N ASN A 126 25.75 4.05 -16.44
CA ASN A 126 26.53 2.85 -16.13
C ASN A 126 25.78 1.88 -15.19
N ALA A 127 24.45 1.86 -15.28
CA ALA A 127 23.62 0.87 -14.60
C ALA A 127 23.82 -0.45 -15.35
N ILE A 128 24.05 -1.54 -14.61
CA ILE A 128 24.06 -2.88 -15.19
C ILE A 128 22.71 -3.04 -15.92
N PRO A 129 22.68 -3.33 -17.23
CA PRO A 129 21.43 -3.53 -17.92
C PRO A 129 20.68 -4.65 -17.19
N ALA A 130 19.43 -4.39 -16.81
CA ALA A 130 18.59 -5.42 -16.24
C ALA A 130 18.60 -6.60 -17.22
N THR A 131 18.98 -7.79 -16.75
CA THR A 131 18.87 -8.99 -17.56
C THR A 131 17.41 -9.21 -17.87
N SER A 132 17.06 -9.32 -19.15
CA SER A 132 15.71 -9.66 -19.60
C SER A 132 15.23 -10.91 -18.86
N PHE A 133 13.95 -10.94 -18.49
CA PHE A 133 13.38 -12.06 -17.74
C PHE A 133 13.60 -13.39 -18.47
N ASN A 134 13.54 -13.42 -19.80
CA ASN A 134 13.77 -14.64 -20.59
C ASN A 134 15.21 -15.17 -20.51
N ASP A 135 16.20 -14.31 -20.24
CA ASP A 135 17.62 -14.70 -20.17
C ASP A 135 18.04 -15.22 -18.78
N ARG A 136 17.08 -15.42 -17.87
CA ARG A 136 17.35 -15.89 -16.50
C ARG A 136 17.89 -17.33 -16.48
N ALA A 137 18.95 -17.56 -15.69
CA ALA A 137 19.60 -18.87 -15.58
C ALA A 137 18.90 -19.83 -14.60
N ASN A 138 18.09 -19.31 -13.68
CA ASN A 138 17.48 -20.03 -12.55
C ASN A 138 15.98 -20.29 -12.75
N ALA A 139 15.52 -20.46 -13.98
CA ALA A 139 14.12 -20.77 -14.26
C ALA A 139 13.73 -22.13 -13.64
N GLY A 140 12.75 -22.13 -12.74
CA GLY A 140 12.23 -23.34 -12.08
C GLY A 140 13.10 -23.86 -10.92
N GLU A 141 14.11 -23.11 -10.48
CA GLU A 141 14.88 -23.46 -9.29
C GLU A 141 14.01 -23.35 -8.03
N VAL A 142 14.00 -24.40 -7.21
CA VAL A 142 13.27 -24.40 -5.93
C VAL A 142 14.16 -23.88 -4.82
N ILE A 143 13.74 -22.80 -4.18
CA ILE A 143 14.51 -22.09 -3.15
C ILE A 143 14.25 -22.68 -1.75
N GLU A 144 13.02 -23.07 -1.47
CA GLU A 144 12.59 -23.55 -0.15
C GLU A 144 11.54 -24.65 -0.30
N TYR A 145 11.66 -25.67 0.54
CA TYR A 145 10.67 -26.74 0.68
C TYR A 145 10.11 -26.74 2.10
N LEU A 146 8.79 -26.71 2.21
CA LEU A 146 8.10 -26.93 3.48
C LEU A 146 7.55 -28.37 3.51
N ASN A 147 7.67 -29.04 4.65
CA ASN A 147 7.17 -30.41 4.85
C ASN A 147 7.80 -31.47 3.92
N GLU A 148 9.14 -31.52 3.83
CA GLU A 148 9.91 -32.47 2.99
C GLU A 148 9.57 -33.97 3.21
N HIS A 149 8.97 -34.30 4.36
CA HIS A 149 8.55 -35.66 4.69
C HIS A 149 7.30 -36.11 3.91
N LEU A 150 6.57 -35.19 3.25
CA LEU A 150 5.42 -35.50 2.42
C LEU A 150 5.85 -35.76 0.97
N LYS A 151 5.18 -36.70 0.30
CA LYS A 151 5.44 -36.99 -1.12
C LYS A 151 4.97 -35.81 -1.98
N PRO A 152 5.78 -35.31 -2.93
CA PRO A 152 5.35 -34.27 -3.85
C PRO A 152 4.22 -34.78 -4.74
N ALA A 153 3.29 -33.89 -5.08
CA ALA A 153 2.23 -34.19 -6.04
C ALA A 153 2.86 -34.36 -7.44
N GLU A 154 2.60 -35.49 -8.09
CA GLU A 154 2.97 -35.69 -9.49
C GLU A 154 1.88 -35.09 -10.40
N PRO A 155 2.26 -34.41 -11.50
CA PRO A 155 1.29 -33.92 -12.47
C PRO A 155 0.43 -35.07 -13.01
N PRO A 156 -0.90 -34.91 -13.07
CA PRO A 156 -1.76 -35.93 -13.64
C PRO A 156 -1.47 -36.12 -15.14
N ILE A 157 -1.73 -37.32 -15.66
CA ILE A 157 -1.49 -37.67 -17.07
C ILE A 157 -2.43 -36.89 -18.01
N ALA A 158 -3.60 -36.49 -17.51
CA ALA A 158 -4.61 -35.73 -18.22
C ALA A 158 -5.32 -34.77 -17.26
N PRO A 159 -5.88 -33.64 -17.75
CA PRO A 159 -6.68 -32.74 -16.93
C PRO A 159 -7.93 -33.46 -16.40
N TYR A 160 -8.34 -33.11 -15.18
CA TYR A 160 -9.58 -33.61 -14.60
C TYR A 160 -10.81 -33.11 -15.38
N ALA A 161 -11.86 -33.93 -15.45
CA ALA A 161 -13.08 -33.60 -16.17
C ALA A 161 -13.93 -32.52 -15.47
N GLU A 162 -13.87 -32.47 -14.13
CA GLU A 162 -14.63 -31.53 -13.30
C GLU A 162 -13.72 -30.74 -12.35
N GLN A 163 -14.20 -29.57 -11.91
CA GLN A 163 -13.51 -28.73 -10.95
C GLN A 163 -13.45 -29.38 -9.56
N ARG A 164 -12.24 -29.57 -9.03
CA ARG A 164 -12.00 -30.19 -7.73
C ARG A 164 -12.15 -29.24 -6.54
N ILE A 165 -12.18 -27.93 -6.82
CA ILE A 165 -12.26 -26.86 -5.81
C ILE A 165 -13.65 -26.22 -5.85
N LYS A 166 -14.22 -26.00 -4.67
CA LYS A 166 -15.47 -25.24 -4.50
C LYS A 166 -15.20 -24.00 -3.66
N PHE A 167 -15.47 -22.81 -4.21
CA PHE A 167 -15.42 -21.59 -3.41
C PHE A 167 -16.62 -21.47 -2.49
N THR A 168 -16.32 -21.20 -1.23
CA THR A 168 -17.30 -20.76 -0.24
C THR A 168 -16.82 -19.41 0.28
N ALA A 169 -17.41 -18.33 -0.22
CA ALA A 169 -17.16 -17.00 0.35
C ALA A 169 -17.93 -16.89 1.67
N SER A 170 -17.20 -16.85 2.79
CA SER A 170 -17.78 -16.59 4.12
C SER A 170 -18.05 -15.11 4.39
N SER A 171 -17.63 -14.22 3.47
CA SER A 171 -17.72 -12.78 3.60
C SER A 171 -18.83 -12.20 2.73
N ASP A 172 -19.58 -11.24 3.28
CA ASP A 172 -20.61 -10.50 2.53
C ASP A 172 -19.94 -9.47 1.60
N LEU A 173 -19.72 -9.85 0.35
CA LEU A 173 -19.09 -9.02 -0.68
C LEU A 173 -19.81 -7.68 -0.89
N LYS A 174 -21.10 -7.56 -0.53
CA LYS A 174 -21.83 -6.29 -0.64
C LYS A 174 -21.30 -5.23 0.32
N LYS A 175 -20.69 -5.64 1.44
CA LYS A 175 -20.10 -4.72 2.42
C LYS A 175 -18.80 -4.07 1.92
N LEU A 176 -18.17 -4.62 0.88
CA LEU A 176 -16.94 -4.09 0.29
C LEU A 176 -17.18 -2.94 -0.72
N ASN A 177 -18.43 -2.75 -1.15
CA ASN A 177 -18.81 -1.64 -2.02
C ASN A 177 -19.10 -0.36 -1.20
N TYR A 178 -18.06 0.21 -0.60
CA TYR A 178 -18.14 1.48 0.11
C TYR A 178 -17.52 2.64 -0.70
N LYS A 179 -17.86 3.87 -0.31
CA LYS A 179 -17.35 5.08 -0.97
C LYS A 179 -15.96 5.42 -0.42
N THR A 180 -14.98 5.53 -1.30
CA THR A 180 -13.56 5.64 -0.94
C THR A 180 -13.04 7.07 -0.73
N LEU A 181 -13.74 8.07 -1.26
CA LEU A 181 -13.24 9.45 -1.35
C LEU A 181 -13.60 10.36 -0.17
N ALA A 182 -14.34 9.84 0.82
CA ALA A 182 -14.70 10.60 2.00
C ALA A 182 -14.77 9.69 3.23
N MET A 183 -14.07 10.09 4.29
CA MET A 183 -14.12 9.42 5.59
C MET A 183 -14.46 10.47 6.65
N LYS A 184 -15.47 10.20 7.48
CA LYS A 184 -15.75 11.04 8.63
C LYS A 184 -14.83 10.63 9.78
N LEU A 185 -14.12 11.61 10.36
CA LEU A 185 -13.24 11.36 11.50
C LEU A 185 -13.98 10.79 12.70
N SER A 186 -15.26 11.16 12.89
CA SER A 186 -16.11 10.60 13.94
C SER A 186 -16.31 9.09 13.76
N GLU A 187 -16.67 8.64 12.57
CA GLU A 187 -16.90 7.22 12.26
C GLU A 187 -15.59 6.42 12.39
N ALA A 188 -14.48 6.94 11.84
CA ALA A 188 -13.17 6.30 12.00
C ALA A 188 -12.77 6.17 13.47
N SER A 189 -13.03 7.21 14.27
CA SER A 189 -12.71 7.20 15.70
C SER A 189 -13.58 6.24 16.51
N GLU A 190 -14.83 6.01 16.12
CA GLU A 190 -15.74 5.05 16.74
C GLU A 190 -15.26 3.62 16.49
N ILE A 191 -14.92 3.27 15.25
CA ILE A 191 -14.39 1.93 14.92
C ILE A 191 -13.10 1.60 15.68
N LEU A 192 -12.23 2.58 15.87
CA LEU A 192 -11.01 2.41 16.64
C LEU A 192 -11.28 2.18 18.13
N ASP A 193 -12.33 2.81 18.67
CA ASP A 193 -12.75 2.66 20.06
C ASP A 193 -13.43 1.31 20.30
N ASP A 194 -14.37 0.95 19.42
CA ASP A 194 -15.09 -0.33 19.44
C ASP A 194 -14.12 -1.50 19.41
N ARG A 195 -13.03 -1.39 18.62
CA ARG A 195 -11.98 -2.41 18.57
C ARG A 195 -11.27 -2.60 19.92
N ILE A 196 -11.03 -1.55 20.69
CA ILE A 196 -10.41 -1.68 22.01
C ILE A 196 -11.38 -2.39 22.97
N ASP A 197 -12.65 -1.99 22.95
CA ASP A 197 -13.69 -2.57 23.80
C ASP A 197 -14.01 -4.03 23.44
N GLU A 198 -13.99 -4.41 22.17
CA GLU A 198 -14.16 -5.80 21.72
C GLU A 198 -13.04 -6.70 22.26
N PHE A 199 -11.78 -6.26 22.12
CA PHE A 199 -10.63 -7.00 22.63
C PHE A 199 -10.62 -7.09 24.15
N MET A 200 -11.18 -6.08 24.84
CA MET A 200 -11.36 -6.15 26.30
C MET A 200 -12.28 -7.31 26.69
N GLY A 201 -13.41 -7.48 25.99
CA GLY A 201 -14.30 -8.62 26.21
C GLY A 201 -13.64 -9.97 25.89
N ILE A 202 -12.81 -10.03 24.84
CA ILE A 202 -12.05 -11.24 24.48
C ILE A 202 -11.04 -11.61 25.59
N VAL A 203 -10.28 -10.63 26.06
CA VAL A 203 -9.27 -10.82 27.13
C VAL A 203 -9.95 -11.22 28.44
N GLN A 204 -11.08 -10.58 28.76
CA GLN A 204 -11.89 -10.91 29.93
C GLN A 204 -12.36 -12.37 29.90
N GLY A 205 -12.97 -12.80 28.80
CA GLY A 205 -13.48 -14.16 28.65
C GLY A 205 -12.38 -15.22 28.67
N HIS A 206 -11.21 -14.92 28.09
CA HIS A 206 -10.09 -15.85 28.03
C HIS A 206 -9.40 -16.03 29.39
N HIS A 207 -9.11 -14.94 30.08
CA HIS A 207 -8.40 -14.95 31.37
C HIS A 207 -9.33 -15.09 32.59
N GLN A 208 -10.65 -15.13 32.39
CA GLN A 208 -11.66 -15.24 33.45
C GLN A 208 -11.52 -14.16 34.52
N LEU A 209 -11.28 -12.93 34.08
CA LEU A 209 -11.11 -11.78 34.95
C LEU A 209 -12.45 -11.14 35.28
N ASP A 210 -12.61 -10.68 36.52
CA ASP A 210 -13.76 -9.89 36.94
C ASP A 210 -13.73 -8.50 36.29
N ASP A 211 -14.92 -7.89 36.10
CA ASP A 211 -15.05 -6.54 35.52
C ASP A 211 -14.23 -5.50 36.30
N ASP A 212 -14.17 -5.63 37.63
CA ASP A 212 -13.45 -4.72 38.52
C ASP A 212 -11.92 -4.79 38.37
N ALA A 213 -11.40 -5.83 37.73
CA ALA A 213 -9.97 -5.95 37.43
C ALA A 213 -9.54 -5.00 36.29
N PHE A 214 -10.49 -4.54 35.46
CA PHE A 214 -10.22 -3.64 34.35
C PHE A 214 -10.27 -2.18 34.79
N GLY A 215 -9.34 -1.38 34.28
CA GLY A 215 -9.28 0.03 34.64
C GLY A 215 -8.58 0.90 33.60
N SER A 216 -8.63 2.21 33.83
CA SER A 216 -7.91 3.17 33.01
C SER A 216 -6.44 3.24 33.41
N ALA A 217 -5.54 2.94 32.47
CA ALA A 217 -4.10 3.15 32.67
C ALA A 217 -3.73 4.62 32.92
N ALA A 218 -4.59 5.57 32.53
CA ALA A 218 -4.38 7.00 32.74
C ALA A 218 -4.90 7.50 34.11
N ALA A 219 -5.65 6.68 34.85
CA ALA A 219 -6.14 7.04 36.17
C ALA A 219 -5.04 6.80 37.22
N GLN A 220 -4.86 7.76 38.11
CA GLN A 220 -3.95 7.60 39.24
C GLN A 220 -4.56 6.63 40.26
N SER A 221 -3.87 5.53 40.54
CA SER A 221 -4.31 4.51 41.49
C SER A 221 -3.12 3.77 42.10
N THR A 222 -3.29 3.32 43.34
CA THR A 222 -2.35 2.40 44.01
C THR A 222 -2.72 0.93 43.82
N ALA A 223 -3.88 0.66 43.22
CA ALA A 223 -4.30 -0.69 42.87
C ALA A 223 -3.68 -1.12 41.53
N GLU A 224 -3.29 -2.38 41.45
CA GLU A 224 -2.91 -3.00 40.18
C GLU A 224 -4.17 -3.27 39.36
N ILE A 225 -4.13 -2.89 38.09
CA ILE A 225 -5.25 -3.00 37.15
C ILE A 225 -4.80 -3.66 35.85
N VAL A 226 -5.77 -4.20 35.12
CA VAL A 226 -5.61 -4.62 33.74
C VAL A 226 -6.13 -3.51 32.83
N ALA A 227 -5.24 -2.96 32.00
CA ALA A 227 -5.58 -1.95 31.02
C ALA A 227 -5.49 -2.55 29.61
N VAL A 228 -6.58 -2.44 28.86
CA VAL A 228 -6.63 -2.80 27.44
C VAL A 228 -6.60 -1.52 26.63
N GLY A 229 -5.74 -1.49 25.62
CA GLY A 229 -5.57 -0.29 24.81
C GLY A 229 -4.75 -0.53 23.56
N ARG A 230 -4.62 0.53 22.77
CA ARG A 230 -3.88 0.54 21.52
C ARG A 230 -2.50 1.14 21.73
N ILE A 231 -1.47 0.47 21.22
CA ILE A 231 -0.11 1.02 21.17
C ILE A 231 -0.06 2.16 20.17
N ALA A 232 0.40 3.31 20.63
CA ALA A 232 0.66 4.48 19.81
C ALA A 232 2.04 5.08 20.15
N SER A 233 2.42 6.09 19.37
CA SER A 233 3.62 6.91 19.59
C SER A 233 3.21 8.26 20.18
N ASP A 234 4.02 8.80 21.10
CA ASP A 234 3.89 10.19 21.56
C ASP A 234 4.43 11.19 20.53
N SER A 235 5.35 10.77 19.66
CA SER A 235 5.82 11.53 18.52
C SER A 235 4.90 11.35 17.31
N ALA A 236 4.61 12.44 16.61
CA ALA A 236 3.87 12.45 15.34
C ALA A 236 4.68 11.86 14.18
N GLU A 237 6.01 11.88 14.27
CA GLU A 237 6.92 11.40 13.22
C GLU A 237 8.03 10.51 13.79
N GLY A 238 8.51 9.55 12.98
CA GLY A 238 9.66 8.71 13.30
C GLY A 238 9.31 7.25 13.62
N LYS A 239 10.37 6.43 13.73
CA LYS A 239 10.25 5.00 14.04
C LYS A 239 9.94 4.81 15.52
N LEU A 240 8.97 3.94 15.81
CA LEU A 240 8.58 3.58 17.18
C LEU A 240 9.79 3.05 17.96
N ASN A 241 10.00 3.59 19.15
CA ASN A 241 11.04 3.15 20.08
C ASN A 241 10.45 3.00 21.49
N ALA A 242 11.16 2.33 22.40
CA ALA A 242 10.64 2.01 23.72
C ALA A 242 10.33 3.25 24.60
N ALA A 243 10.99 4.38 24.35
CA ALA A 243 10.78 5.61 25.12
C ALA A 243 9.55 6.39 24.63
N SER A 244 9.16 6.22 23.37
CA SER A 244 8.02 6.90 22.73
C SER A 244 6.72 6.09 22.82
N LEU A 245 6.69 4.99 23.57
CA LEU A 245 5.52 4.11 23.66
C LEU A 245 4.45 4.69 24.58
N VAL A 246 3.26 4.88 24.02
CA VAL A 246 2.07 5.24 24.79
C VAL A 246 0.95 4.23 24.57
N LEU A 247 0.15 4.03 25.61
CA LEU A 247 -1.09 3.28 25.55
C LEU A 247 -2.26 4.24 25.43
N GLU A 248 -3.05 4.07 24.38
CA GLU A 248 -4.31 4.76 24.20
C GLU A 248 -5.45 3.87 24.71
N THR A 249 -6.17 4.35 25.72
CA THR A 249 -7.32 3.66 26.33
C THR A 249 -8.61 3.96 25.57
N SER A 250 -9.64 3.11 25.69
CA SER A 250 -10.95 3.40 25.10
C SER A 250 -11.62 4.62 25.74
N ARG A 251 -12.60 5.21 25.06
CA ARG A 251 -13.41 6.31 25.58
C ARG A 251 -14.20 5.88 26.80
N ARG A 252 -14.72 4.66 26.78
CA ARG A 252 -15.50 4.08 27.89
C ARG A 252 -14.69 3.95 29.16
N THR A 253 -13.46 3.44 29.06
CA THR A 253 -12.64 3.15 30.25
C THR A 253 -11.75 4.32 30.68
N GLY A 254 -11.09 4.98 29.74
CA GLY A 254 -10.09 6.01 30.02
C GLY A 254 -10.28 7.33 29.29
N GLY A 255 -11.44 7.56 28.68
CA GLY A 255 -11.77 8.81 27.99
C GLY A 255 -10.91 9.08 26.76
N GLY A 256 -10.34 8.05 26.13
CA GLY A 256 -9.47 8.21 24.96
C GLY A 256 -8.09 8.78 25.28
N ARG A 257 -7.69 8.80 26.56
CA ARG A 257 -6.39 9.36 26.98
C ARG A 257 -5.24 8.45 26.56
N ARG A 258 -4.10 9.07 26.29
CA ARG A 258 -2.82 8.40 26.05
C ARG A 258 -1.94 8.53 27.28
N VAL A 259 -1.33 7.42 27.70
CA VAL A 259 -0.42 7.37 28.84
C VAL A 259 0.90 6.69 28.44
N PRO A 260 2.06 7.28 28.75
CA PRO A 260 3.36 6.63 28.57
C PRO A 260 3.46 5.29 29.27
N LEU A 261 4.12 4.33 28.63
CA LEU A 261 4.37 2.99 29.18
C LEU A 261 5.78 2.87 29.73
N ASN A 262 5.89 2.45 30.99
CA ASN A 262 7.16 2.05 31.57
C ASN A 262 7.29 0.50 31.52
N LEU A 263 8.15 0.03 30.62
CA LEU A 263 8.33 -1.40 30.31
C LEU A 263 9.56 -2.02 30.99
N GLN A 264 10.23 -1.32 31.91
CA GLN A 264 11.49 -1.79 32.50
C GLN A 264 11.35 -3.16 33.17
N LYS A 265 10.21 -3.43 33.83
CA LYS A 265 9.93 -4.69 34.52
C LYS A 265 9.74 -5.89 33.58
N LEU A 266 9.49 -5.66 32.29
CA LEU A 266 9.36 -6.72 31.30
C LEU A 266 10.72 -7.27 30.84
N ASN A 267 11.85 -6.67 31.25
CA ASN A 267 13.21 -7.14 30.96
C ASN A 267 13.46 -7.42 29.45
N GLY A 268 12.89 -6.60 28.58
CA GLY A 268 13.03 -6.74 27.12
C GLY A 268 12.16 -7.84 26.48
N ARG A 269 11.30 -8.52 27.24
CA ARG A 269 10.36 -9.53 26.73
C ARG A 269 9.06 -8.90 26.24
N PHE A 270 9.18 -8.02 25.24
CA PHE A 270 8.01 -7.43 24.60
C PHE A 270 8.27 -7.24 23.11
N GLN A 271 7.22 -7.41 22.31
CA GLN A 271 7.24 -7.11 20.89
C GLN A 271 5.95 -6.35 20.59
N VAL A 272 6.10 -5.08 20.22
CA VAL A 272 4.97 -4.20 19.94
C VAL A 272 5.13 -3.45 18.63
N PHE A 273 4.00 -3.14 17.98
CA PHE A 273 3.96 -2.30 16.78
C PHE A 273 2.83 -1.26 16.87
N PRO A 274 2.92 -0.12 16.15
CA PRO A 274 1.88 0.91 16.16
C PRO A 274 0.52 0.36 15.74
N GLY A 275 -0.53 0.67 16.50
CA GLY A 275 -1.89 0.21 16.22
C GLY A 275 -2.23 -1.19 16.75
N GLN A 276 -1.26 -1.89 17.38
CA GLN A 276 -1.52 -3.15 18.05
C GLN A 276 -2.40 -2.93 19.29
N ILE A 277 -3.41 -3.80 19.46
CA ILE A 277 -4.18 -3.87 20.70
C ILE A 277 -3.42 -4.77 21.67
N VAL A 278 -3.25 -4.31 22.91
CA VAL A 278 -2.55 -5.03 23.97
C VAL A 278 -3.36 -5.00 25.26
N ALA A 279 -3.20 -6.04 26.07
CA ALA A 279 -3.70 -6.09 27.44
C ALA A 279 -2.51 -6.11 28.40
N LEU A 280 -2.43 -5.10 29.26
CA LEU A 280 -1.29 -4.87 30.14
C LEU A 280 -1.77 -4.86 31.59
N ARG A 281 -1.13 -5.66 32.43
CA ARG A 281 -1.33 -5.60 33.88
C ARG A 281 -0.25 -4.72 34.49
N GLY A 282 -0.65 -3.76 35.32
CA GLY A 282 0.27 -2.79 35.88
C GLY A 282 -0.39 -1.78 36.80
N ILE A 283 0.38 -0.75 37.13
CA ILE A 283 -0.01 0.27 38.11
C ILE A 283 0.42 1.65 37.65
N ASN A 284 -0.41 2.66 37.93
CA ASN A 284 -0.08 4.07 37.70
C ASN A 284 -0.26 4.87 38.99
N THR A 285 0.78 4.92 39.82
CA THR A 285 0.74 5.64 41.09
C THR A 285 0.89 7.16 40.93
N ALA A 286 1.51 7.62 39.84
CA ALA A 286 1.87 9.01 39.63
C ALA A 286 0.86 9.78 38.75
N GLY A 287 -0.01 9.08 38.03
CA GLY A 287 -0.86 9.63 36.99
C GLY A 287 -0.14 9.94 35.67
N THR A 288 1.19 9.84 35.62
CA THR A 288 2.02 10.27 34.47
C THR A 288 2.53 9.14 33.60
N GLU A 289 2.73 7.94 34.15
CA GLU A 289 3.22 6.77 33.43
C GLU A 289 2.56 5.49 33.98
N PHE A 290 2.29 4.54 33.10
CA PHE A 290 1.77 3.23 33.49
C PHE A 290 2.92 2.22 33.57
N ALA A 291 3.25 1.78 34.79
CA ALA A 291 4.29 0.79 35.03
C ALA A 291 3.74 -0.60 34.77
N VAL A 292 4.18 -1.20 33.66
CA VAL A 292 3.72 -2.52 33.21
C VAL A 292 4.46 -3.61 33.96
N HIS A 293 3.72 -4.54 34.57
CA HIS A 293 4.26 -5.71 35.24
C HIS A 293 4.23 -6.94 34.35
N GLU A 294 3.15 -7.10 33.59
CA GLU A 294 2.89 -8.28 32.77
C GLU A 294 2.10 -7.88 31.51
N VAL A 295 2.39 -8.56 30.40
CA VAL A 295 1.62 -8.47 29.16
C VAL A 295 0.72 -9.71 29.11
N LEU A 296 -0.59 -9.51 29.13
CA LEU A 296 -1.55 -10.61 29.02
C LEU A 296 -1.66 -11.05 27.57
N GLU A 297 -1.64 -12.37 27.35
CA GLU A 297 -1.77 -12.96 26.03
C GLU A 297 -3.18 -12.74 25.46
N ILE A 298 -3.24 -12.33 24.19
CA ILE A 298 -4.50 -12.24 23.46
C ILE A 298 -4.74 -13.61 22.80
N PRO A 299 -5.89 -14.27 23.05
CA PRO A 299 -6.15 -15.59 22.50
C PRO A 299 -6.18 -15.58 20.98
N LEU A 300 -5.63 -16.63 20.39
CA LEU A 300 -5.77 -16.89 18.95
C LEU A 300 -7.22 -17.26 18.63
N LEU A 301 -7.62 -16.99 17.39
CA LEU A 301 -8.89 -17.48 16.88
C LEU A 301 -8.90 -19.01 16.88
N PRO A 302 -10.06 -19.64 17.15
CA PRO A 302 -10.18 -21.09 17.08
C PRO A 302 -9.88 -21.58 15.66
N ASN A 303 -9.23 -22.72 15.57
CA ASN A 303 -8.94 -23.35 14.28
C ASN A 303 -10.24 -23.67 13.54
N ALA A 304 -10.23 -23.49 12.21
CA ALA A 304 -11.36 -23.87 11.37
C ALA A 304 -11.61 -25.38 11.49
N ALA A 305 -12.84 -25.76 11.82
CA ALA A 305 -13.27 -27.15 11.93
C ALA A 305 -14.39 -27.43 10.92
N SER A 306 -14.28 -28.56 10.23
CA SER A 306 -15.29 -29.03 9.29
C SER A 306 -16.03 -30.25 9.85
N ALA A 307 -17.33 -30.33 9.61
CA ALA A 307 -18.12 -31.51 9.96
C ALA A 307 -17.63 -32.73 9.15
N PRO A 308 -17.67 -33.96 9.71
CA PRO A 308 -17.25 -35.17 8.99
C PRO A 308 -17.94 -35.36 7.64
N SER A 309 -19.23 -35.02 7.54
CA SER A 309 -19.99 -35.06 6.28
C SER A 309 -19.47 -34.10 5.20
N ALA A 310 -18.95 -32.94 5.59
CA ALA A 310 -18.36 -31.97 4.68
C ALA A 310 -16.99 -32.43 4.17
N ILE A 311 -16.21 -33.10 5.03
CA ILE A 311 -14.92 -33.70 4.66
C ILE A 311 -15.13 -34.81 3.64
N GLU A 312 -16.12 -35.69 3.86
CA GLU A 312 -16.44 -36.76 2.92
C GLU A 312 -16.89 -36.21 1.56
N ALA A 313 -17.76 -35.20 1.55
CA ALA A 313 -18.16 -34.51 0.33
C ALA A 313 -16.97 -33.83 -0.39
N HIS A 314 -15.91 -33.45 0.33
CA HIS A 314 -14.68 -32.95 -0.27
C HIS A 314 -13.83 -34.08 -0.86
N ARG A 315 -13.67 -35.20 -0.14
CA ARG A 315 -12.96 -36.39 -0.64
C ARG A 315 -13.58 -36.94 -1.93
N GLN A 316 -14.92 -36.97 -2.00
CA GLN A 316 -15.63 -37.39 -3.22
C GLN A 316 -15.32 -36.46 -4.40
N ARG A 317 -15.31 -35.14 -4.18
CA ARG A 317 -14.92 -34.17 -5.23
C ARG A 317 -13.47 -34.32 -5.65
N LEU A 318 -12.56 -34.59 -4.71
CA LEU A 318 -11.15 -34.81 -5.00
C LEU A 318 -10.90 -36.05 -5.87
N ARG A 319 -11.80 -37.04 -5.86
CA ARG A 319 -11.70 -38.23 -6.73
C ARG A 319 -12.05 -37.94 -8.20
N GLY A 320 -12.64 -36.77 -8.51
CA GLY A 320 -12.92 -36.36 -9.88
C GLY A 320 -13.92 -37.26 -10.62
N GLY A 321 -14.72 -38.04 -9.89
CA GLY A 321 -15.69 -38.97 -10.46
C GLY A 321 -16.97 -38.28 -10.92
N ASP A 322 -17.35 -38.56 -12.15
CA ASP A 322 -18.64 -38.21 -12.74
C ASP A 322 -19.79 -38.64 -11.82
N SER A 323 -20.53 -37.67 -11.28
CA SER A 323 -21.72 -37.94 -10.47
C SER A 323 -22.88 -38.58 -11.27
N SER A 324 -22.69 -38.79 -12.58
CA SER A 324 -23.61 -39.47 -13.49
C SER A 324 -23.09 -40.80 -14.06
N ALA A 325 -21.88 -41.26 -13.67
CA ALA A 325 -21.43 -42.59 -14.03
C ALA A 325 -22.24 -43.66 -13.27
N ASP A 326 -22.75 -44.61 -14.05
CA ASP A 326 -23.55 -45.76 -13.63
C ASP A 326 -23.02 -46.38 -12.31
N PRO A 327 -23.83 -46.49 -11.24
CA PRO A 327 -23.40 -47.09 -9.98
C PRO A 327 -22.92 -48.55 -10.11
N ASP A 328 -23.13 -49.18 -11.27
CA ASP A 328 -22.68 -50.54 -11.61
C ASP A 328 -21.38 -50.59 -12.44
N ALA A 329 -20.73 -49.46 -12.75
CA ALA A 329 -19.42 -49.43 -13.40
C ALA A 329 -18.31 -49.81 -12.40
N MET A 330 -18.19 -51.12 -12.13
CA MET A 330 -17.10 -51.78 -11.39
C MET A 330 -16.38 -50.87 -10.40
N ASP A 331 -16.88 -50.87 -9.16
CA ASP A 331 -16.13 -50.55 -7.95
C ASP A 331 -14.72 -51.14 -8.11
N THR A 332 -13.77 -50.30 -8.51
CA THR A 332 -12.39 -50.62 -8.28
C THR A 332 -12.21 -50.28 -6.82
N ASP A 333 -12.32 -51.33 -6.00
CA ASP A 333 -11.81 -51.39 -4.63
C ASP A 333 -10.34 -50.96 -4.63
N THR A 334 -10.09 -49.68 -4.77
CA THR A 334 -8.81 -49.08 -4.49
C THR A 334 -9.04 -48.15 -3.33
N ASP A 335 -8.56 -48.59 -2.16
CA ASP A 335 -8.17 -47.78 -1.00
C ASP A 335 -7.17 -46.65 -1.35
N ASP A 336 -7.05 -46.28 -2.63
CA ASP A 336 -6.17 -45.25 -3.12
C ASP A 336 -6.71 -43.90 -2.63
N GLU A 337 -5.90 -43.23 -1.82
CA GLU A 337 -6.18 -41.88 -1.38
C GLU A 337 -6.32 -40.97 -2.61
N PRO A 338 -7.32 -40.06 -2.63
CA PRO A 338 -7.45 -39.14 -3.74
C PRO A 338 -6.17 -38.33 -3.91
N ALA A 339 -5.78 -38.07 -5.16
CA ALA A 339 -4.60 -37.27 -5.45
C ALA A 339 -4.66 -35.92 -4.69
N PRO A 340 -3.54 -35.40 -4.19
CA PRO A 340 -3.53 -34.10 -3.53
C PRO A 340 -3.97 -32.97 -4.48
N LEU A 341 -4.37 -31.83 -3.92
CA LEU A 341 -4.63 -30.61 -4.70
C LEU A 341 -3.31 -29.91 -5.03
N ASN A 342 -3.16 -29.49 -6.27
CA ASN A 342 -2.07 -28.63 -6.73
C ASN A 342 -2.59 -27.19 -6.91
N ILE A 343 -2.09 -26.26 -6.09
CA ILE A 343 -2.49 -24.84 -6.12
C ILE A 343 -1.24 -23.99 -6.28
N LEU A 344 -1.22 -23.15 -7.33
CA LEU A 344 -0.15 -22.19 -7.55
C LEU A 344 -0.57 -20.81 -7.05
N PHE A 345 0.36 -20.12 -6.41
CA PHE A 345 0.21 -18.74 -5.95
C PHE A 345 1.21 -17.85 -6.66
N GLY A 346 0.74 -16.73 -7.20
CA GLY A 346 1.56 -15.67 -7.78
C GLY A 346 1.14 -14.32 -7.21
N ALA A 347 2.11 -13.42 -7.01
CA ALA A 347 1.85 -12.05 -6.64
C ALA A 347 2.62 -11.13 -7.58
N GLY A 348 1.97 -10.08 -8.08
CA GLY A 348 2.59 -9.12 -8.97
C GLY A 348 3.71 -8.30 -8.29
N PRO A 349 4.51 -7.55 -9.06
CA PRO A 349 4.28 -7.22 -10.48
C PRO A 349 4.53 -8.39 -11.44
N TYR A 350 3.76 -8.43 -12.52
CA TYR A 350 3.84 -9.48 -13.54
C TYR A 350 4.58 -9.06 -14.82
N SER A 351 5.22 -7.89 -14.80
CA SER A 351 6.10 -7.39 -15.86
C SER A 351 7.40 -6.88 -15.25
N ALA A 352 8.45 -6.81 -16.04
CA ALA A 352 9.70 -6.13 -15.66
C ALA A 352 9.59 -4.63 -15.95
N ASP A 353 10.37 -3.80 -15.25
CA ASP A 353 10.27 -2.33 -15.31
C ASP A 353 10.60 -1.72 -16.70
N ASP A 354 11.19 -2.51 -17.60
CA ASP A 354 11.67 -2.11 -18.92
C ASP A 354 10.65 -2.34 -20.05
N ASN A 355 9.63 -3.19 -19.84
CA ASN A 355 8.65 -3.54 -20.86
C ASN A 355 7.26 -3.86 -20.26
N LEU A 356 6.27 -4.06 -21.13
CA LEU A 356 4.91 -4.47 -20.76
C LEU A 356 4.52 -5.79 -21.44
N ASP A 357 5.48 -6.70 -21.63
CA ASP A 357 5.26 -7.97 -22.33
C ASP A 357 4.66 -9.06 -21.43
N PHE A 358 4.60 -8.82 -20.11
CA PHE A 358 4.02 -9.75 -19.13
C PHE A 358 4.63 -11.16 -19.18
N GLU A 359 5.91 -11.26 -19.50
CA GLU A 359 6.64 -12.52 -19.63
C GLU A 359 6.55 -13.41 -18.36
N PRO A 360 6.67 -12.85 -17.13
CA PRO A 360 6.41 -13.60 -15.90
C PRO A 360 5.02 -14.21 -15.81
N LEU A 361 3.98 -13.47 -16.21
CA LEU A 361 2.60 -13.98 -16.21
C LEU A 361 2.45 -15.15 -17.17
N HIS A 362 3.01 -15.02 -18.37
CA HIS A 362 2.98 -16.07 -19.38
C HIS A 362 3.71 -17.33 -18.90
N ALA A 363 4.90 -17.19 -18.32
CA ALA A 363 5.62 -18.31 -17.73
C ALA A 363 4.85 -18.99 -16.60
N LEU A 364 4.19 -18.22 -15.72
CA LEU A 364 3.37 -18.76 -14.64
C LEU A 364 2.13 -19.50 -15.16
N CYS A 365 1.44 -18.94 -16.16
CA CYS A 365 0.29 -19.59 -16.80
C CYS A 365 0.70 -20.88 -17.54
N SER A 366 1.85 -20.87 -18.22
CA SER A 366 2.40 -22.07 -18.85
C SER A 366 2.75 -23.14 -17.81
N ALA A 367 3.42 -22.78 -16.72
CA ALA A 367 3.71 -23.73 -15.64
C ALA A 367 2.43 -24.31 -15.02
N ALA A 368 1.38 -23.50 -14.85
CA ALA A 368 0.08 -23.97 -14.36
C ALA A 368 -0.61 -24.93 -15.34
N ALA A 369 -0.44 -24.72 -16.65
CA ALA A 369 -0.95 -25.61 -17.68
C ALA A 369 -0.16 -26.93 -17.73
N ASP A 370 1.17 -26.86 -17.69
CA ASP A 370 2.06 -28.02 -17.75
C ASP A 370 1.92 -28.92 -16.51
N THR A 371 1.59 -28.34 -15.35
CA THR A 371 1.39 -29.08 -14.10
C THR A 371 -0.06 -29.46 -13.83
N TYR A 372 -0.99 -29.15 -14.75
CA TYR A 372 -2.43 -29.33 -14.59
C TYR A 372 -2.94 -28.89 -13.22
N ALA A 373 -2.60 -27.67 -12.83
CA ALA A 373 -2.98 -27.10 -11.56
C ALA A 373 -4.50 -27.13 -11.33
N ASP A 374 -4.94 -27.43 -10.11
CA ASP A 374 -6.35 -27.35 -9.73
C ASP A 374 -6.77 -25.88 -9.55
N ALA A 375 -5.88 -25.03 -9.02
CA ALA A 375 -6.10 -23.59 -8.91
C ALA A 375 -4.84 -22.76 -9.17
N LEU A 376 -5.05 -21.58 -9.72
CA LEU A 376 -4.06 -20.51 -9.84
C LEU A 376 -4.59 -19.26 -9.15
N VAL A 377 -3.94 -18.85 -8.05
CA VAL A 377 -4.28 -17.66 -7.28
C VAL A 377 -3.29 -16.55 -7.62
N LEU A 378 -3.77 -15.51 -8.27
CA LEU A 378 -2.98 -14.36 -8.71
C LEU A 378 -3.37 -13.13 -7.89
N LEU A 379 -2.41 -12.62 -7.12
CA LEU A 379 -2.53 -11.35 -6.41
C LEU A 379 -1.96 -10.22 -7.29
N GLY A 380 -2.64 -9.08 -7.31
CA GLY A 380 -2.13 -7.88 -7.98
C GLY A 380 -0.82 -7.34 -7.35
N PRO A 381 -0.23 -6.29 -7.91
CA PRO A 381 -0.75 -5.53 -9.05
C PRO A 381 -0.56 -6.29 -10.36
N PHE A 382 -1.65 -6.40 -11.11
CA PHE A 382 -1.65 -6.84 -12.50
C PHE A 382 -1.12 -5.74 -13.41
N ILE A 383 -1.69 -4.54 -13.30
CA ILE A 383 -1.13 -3.34 -13.95
C ILE A 383 -0.71 -2.40 -12.83
N ASP A 384 0.59 -2.36 -12.56
CA ASP A 384 1.13 -1.53 -11.47
C ASP A 384 1.10 -0.06 -11.86
N VAL A 385 0.41 0.75 -11.07
CA VAL A 385 0.33 2.21 -11.24
C VAL A 385 1.69 2.89 -11.09
N ASP A 386 2.62 2.28 -10.33
CA ASP A 386 3.98 2.82 -10.14
C ASP A 386 4.97 2.30 -11.20
N HIS A 387 4.53 1.48 -12.16
CA HIS A 387 5.41 1.00 -13.23
C HIS A 387 5.91 2.20 -14.06
N PRO A 388 7.22 2.31 -14.37
CA PRO A 388 7.77 3.50 -15.04
C PRO A 388 7.06 3.88 -16.34
N LEU A 389 6.78 2.89 -17.20
CA LEU A 389 6.06 3.11 -18.47
C LEU A 389 4.59 3.51 -18.26
N ILE A 390 3.91 2.96 -17.25
CA ILE A 390 2.51 3.29 -16.95
C ILE A 390 2.41 4.68 -16.33
N ALA A 391 3.32 5.03 -15.42
CA ALA A 391 3.37 6.33 -14.76
C ALA A 391 3.73 7.47 -15.72
N THR A 392 4.61 7.22 -16.69
CA THR A 392 4.98 8.19 -17.73
C THR A 392 3.98 8.23 -18.89
N GLY A 393 3.20 7.17 -19.08
CA GLY A 393 2.34 7.00 -20.26
C GLY A 393 3.10 6.78 -21.56
N ASP A 394 4.40 6.44 -21.49
CA ASP A 394 5.27 6.24 -22.63
C ASP A 394 5.26 4.76 -23.05
N PHE A 395 4.14 4.31 -23.61
CA PHE A 395 4.01 2.95 -24.16
C PHE A 395 3.01 2.92 -25.32
N ASP A 396 3.26 2.03 -26.26
CA ASP A 396 2.35 1.75 -27.37
C ASP A 396 1.45 0.55 -27.03
N LEU A 397 0.24 0.54 -27.58
CA LEU A 397 -0.60 -0.65 -27.54
C LEU A 397 -0.04 -1.73 -28.48
N PRO A 398 -0.22 -3.02 -28.17
CA PRO A 398 0.15 -4.10 -29.08
C PRO A 398 -0.48 -3.89 -30.47
N GLU A 399 0.25 -4.26 -31.53
CA GLU A 399 -0.21 -4.12 -32.93
C GLU A 399 -1.61 -4.73 -33.14
N ASP A 400 -1.88 -5.89 -32.51
CA ASP A 400 -3.18 -6.59 -32.53
C ASP A 400 -4.35 -5.77 -31.95
N ALA A 401 -4.06 -4.84 -31.04
CA ALA A 401 -5.03 -3.95 -30.41
C ALA A 401 -5.19 -2.63 -31.19
N ALA A 402 -4.09 -2.15 -31.80
CA ALA A 402 -4.06 -0.91 -32.57
C ALA A 402 -4.97 -0.94 -33.82
N ASP A 403 -5.20 -2.14 -34.40
CA ASP A 403 -6.09 -2.32 -35.55
C ASP A 403 -7.59 -2.27 -35.20
N ASN A 404 -7.96 -2.53 -33.94
CA ASN A 404 -9.36 -2.71 -33.51
C ASN A 404 -9.83 -1.69 -32.46
N VAL A 405 -8.92 -0.88 -31.93
CA VAL A 405 -9.21 0.13 -30.89
C VAL A 405 -8.63 1.46 -31.31
N ASP A 406 -9.47 2.50 -31.32
CA ASP A 406 -9.03 3.88 -31.53
C ASP A 406 -8.08 4.29 -30.38
N PRO A 407 -6.81 4.67 -30.68
CA PRO A 407 -5.83 5.07 -29.68
C PRO A 407 -6.33 6.15 -28.72
N ASP A 408 -7.17 7.07 -29.20
CA ASP A 408 -7.72 8.18 -28.40
C ASP A 408 -8.77 7.73 -27.37
N THR A 409 -9.27 6.49 -27.49
CA THR A 409 -10.26 5.90 -26.57
C THR A 409 -9.69 4.79 -25.70
N ALA A 410 -8.40 4.50 -25.83
CA ALA A 410 -7.75 3.45 -25.06
C ALA A 410 -7.73 3.78 -23.56
N THR A 411 -8.04 2.76 -22.75
CA THR A 411 -8.02 2.87 -21.28
C THR A 411 -7.12 1.79 -20.70
N LEU A 412 -6.72 1.92 -19.44
CA LEU A 412 -5.97 0.87 -18.73
C LEU A 412 -6.76 -0.45 -18.64
N ALA A 413 -8.09 -0.40 -18.70
CA ALA A 413 -8.92 -1.61 -18.81
C ALA A 413 -8.76 -2.29 -20.20
N THR A 414 -8.57 -1.50 -21.26
CA THR A 414 -8.21 -2.03 -22.59
C THR A 414 -6.85 -2.72 -22.53
N LEU A 415 -5.88 -2.11 -21.85
CA LEU A 415 -4.54 -2.70 -21.66
C LEU A 415 -4.62 -4.06 -20.95
N PHE A 416 -5.38 -4.14 -19.85
CA PHE A 416 -5.62 -5.40 -19.13
C PHE A 416 -6.26 -6.47 -20.02
N LYS A 417 -7.23 -6.06 -20.84
CA LYS A 417 -7.91 -6.97 -21.75
C LYS A 417 -6.97 -7.54 -22.82
N HIS A 418 -5.99 -6.79 -23.30
CA HIS A 418 -5.12 -7.25 -24.39
C HIS A 418 -3.85 -7.93 -23.91
N LEU A 419 -3.32 -7.55 -22.74
CA LEU A 419 -2.05 -8.11 -22.25
C LEU A 419 -2.25 -9.28 -21.29
N ILE A 420 -3.24 -9.21 -20.39
CA ILE A 420 -3.41 -10.21 -19.32
C ILE A 420 -4.44 -11.27 -19.72
N THR A 421 -5.55 -10.87 -20.36
CA THR A 421 -6.62 -11.83 -20.71
C THR A 421 -6.17 -12.96 -21.63
N PRO A 422 -5.31 -12.75 -22.65
CA PRO A 422 -4.84 -13.87 -23.48
C PRO A 422 -4.06 -14.92 -22.71
N ALA A 423 -3.27 -14.53 -21.70
CA ALA A 423 -2.54 -15.48 -20.85
C ALA A 423 -3.52 -16.42 -20.11
N LEU A 424 -4.54 -15.82 -19.49
CA LEU A 424 -5.56 -16.54 -18.72
C LEU A 424 -6.45 -17.39 -19.64
N ALA A 425 -6.81 -16.88 -20.81
CA ALA A 425 -7.60 -17.61 -21.79
C ALA A 425 -6.85 -18.84 -22.33
N ARG A 426 -5.54 -18.73 -22.58
CA ARG A 426 -4.70 -19.88 -22.96
C ARG A 426 -4.65 -20.94 -21.86
N LEU A 427 -4.49 -20.53 -20.60
CA LEU A 427 -4.53 -21.45 -19.46
C LEU A 427 -5.89 -22.16 -19.36
N ALA A 428 -6.99 -21.43 -19.43
CA ALA A 428 -8.34 -22.00 -19.37
C ALA A 428 -8.65 -22.93 -20.56
N ALA A 429 -8.07 -22.68 -21.74
CA ALA A 429 -8.18 -23.56 -22.89
C ALA A 429 -7.36 -24.85 -22.73
N ALA A 430 -6.17 -24.77 -22.12
CA ALA A 430 -5.32 -25.93 -21.87
C ALA A 430 -5.84 -26.81 -20.72
N ASN A 431 -6.42 -26.20 -19.69
CA ASN A 431 -7.02 -26.89 -18.55
C ASN A 431 -8.41 -26.30 -18.22
N PRO A 432 -9.50 -26.84 -18.77
CA PRO A 432 -10.85 -26.33 -18.53
C PRO A 432 -11.34 -26.43 -17.09
N ALA A 433 -10.75 -27.33 -16.28
CA ALA A 433 -11.10 -27.54 -14.89
C ALA A 433 -10.29 -26.64 -13.92
N VAL A 434 -9.33 -25.85 -14.43
CA VAL A 434 -8.54 -24.94 -13.60
C VAL A 434 -9.40 -23.85 -12.99
N THR A 435 -9.15 -23.57 -11.73
CA THR A 435 -9.82 -22.50 -10.99
C THR A 435 -8.89 -21.28 -10.88
N ILE A 436 -9.18 -20.22 -11.63
CA ILE A 436 -8.36 -18.99 -11.62
C ILE A 436 -8.98 -17.98 -10.63
N VAL A 437 -8.20 -17.53 -9.65
CA VAL A 437 -8.59 -16.51 -8.67
C VAL A 437 -7.75 -15.27 -8.88
N LEU A 438 -8.41 -14.13 -9.13
CA LEU A 438 -7.75 -12.84 -9.20
C LEU A 438 -8.06 -12.05 -7.93
N VAL A 439 -7.02 -11.62 -7.22
CA VAL A 439 -7.12 -10.78 -6.02
C VAL A 439 -6.54 -9.40 -6.35
N PRO A 440 -7.36 -8.33 -6.33
CA PRO A 440 -6.87 -6.99 -6.67
C PRO A 440 -5.88 -6.46 -5.62
N SER A 441 -5.07 -5.50 -6.04
CA SER A 441 -4.19 -4.69 -5.21
C SER A 441 -4.61 -3.22 -5.27
N VAL A 442 -4.31 -2.44 -4.21
CA VAL A 442 -4.50 -0.98 -4.22
C VAL A 442 -3.63 -0.26 -5.25
N ARG A 443 -2.62 -0.96 -5.76
CA ARG A 443 -1.72 -0.49 -6.83
C ARG A 443 -2.20 -0.88 -8.23
N ASP A 444 -3.31 -1.62 -8.35
CA ASP A 444 -3.88 -1.95 -9.65
C ASP A 444 -4.47 -0.71 -10.31
N ALA A 445 -3.87 -0.30 -11.43
CA ALA A 445 -4.29 0.87 -12.18
C ALA A 445 -5.70 0.72 -12.80
N VAL A 446 -6.18 -0.52 -12.95
CA VAL A 446 -7.56 -0.83 -13.39
C VAL A 446 -8.59 -0.75 -12.27
N ALA A 447 -8.16 -0.83 -11.01
CA ALA A 447 -9.07 -0.84 -9.89
C ALA A 447 -9.67 0.56 -9.68
N ARG A 448 -11.00 0.66 -9.74
CA ARG A 448 -11.72 1.90 -9.39
C ARG A 448 -11.69 2.20 -7.88
N HIS A 449 -11.42 1.17 -7.09
CA HIS A 449 -11.39 1.20 -5.64
C HIS A 449 -9.93 1.19 -5.16
N ALA A 450 -9.33 2.37 -4.98
CA ALA A 450 -7.92 2.53 -4.56
C ALA A 450 -7.70 2.52 -3.02
N ALA A 451 -8.59 1.87 -2.25
CA ALA A 451 -8.54 1.84 -0.79
C ALA A 451 -8.77 0.40 -0.30
N TRP A 452 -8.14 0.04 0.82
CA TRP A 452 -8.33 -1.25 1.45
C TRP A 452 -9.41 -1.19 2.54
N PRO A 453 -10.34 -2.17 2.65
CA PRO A 453 -10.48 -3.37 1.81
C PRO A 453 -11.16 -3.13 0.45
N GLN A 454 -10.67 -3.76 -0.62
CA GLN A 454 -11.15 -3.52 -1.99
C GLN A 454 -12.39 -4.35 -2.37
N ASP A 455 -13.25 -3.77 -3.21
CA ASP A 455 -14.34 -4.50 -3.88
C ASP A 455 -13.76 -5.36 -5.02
N PRO A 456 -14.13 -6.64 -5.16
CA PRO A 456 -13.67 -7.51 -6.26
C PRO A 456 -14.21 -7.17 -7.66
N ARG A 457 -14.97 -6.09 -7.85
CA ARG A 457 -15.70 -5.76 -9.10
C ARG A 457 -14.92 -4.95 -10.14
#